data_AF-A0A016TQM0-F1
#
_entry.id   AF-A0A016TQM0-F1
#
_cell.length_a   1.000
_cell.length_b   1.000
_cell.length_c   1.000
_cell.angle_alpha   90.00
_cell.angle_beta   90.00
_cell.angle_gamma   90.00
#
_symmetry.space_group_name_H-M   'P 1'
#
loop_
_entity.id
_entity.type
_entity.pdbx_description
1 polymer ?
#
loop_
_entity_poly.entity_id
_entity_poly.type
_entity_poly.pdbx_seq_one_letter_code
_entity_poly.pdbx_strand_id
1 'polypeptide(L)'
;MKSGFIQVLALPASGDVFTMPIDEIPEEQMDNPNQPPEAAFQEEVMESNIRLDPRDLQMIIQAVKSEPSHASHPCSSKAPTFKRKCFARQHEFDSSVIRKLYPLLDFEGVVIVISEVIRDLEVRNETLAIADSHPQVFEFLDVKEKSESLKATDLRLGEFVESVKKKEQEASRKRKAPPPQQPFRRR
;
A
#
# COMPACT_ATOMS: atom_id res chain seq x y z
N MET A 1 -0.71 -47.40 20.90
CA MET A 1 -1.48 -46.14 20.79
C MET A 1 -0.78 -45.22 19.80
N LYS A 2 -1.36 -45.03 18.62
CA LYS A 2 -1.27 -43.87 17.72
C LYS A 2 -2.37 -44.10 16.67
N SER A 3 -3.54 -43.57 17.00
CA SER A 3 -4.72 -43.50 16.13
C SER A 3 -4.49 -42.35 15.15
N GLY A 4 -4.41 -42.66 13.85
CA GLY A 4 -4.38 -41.68 12.78
C GLY A 4 -5.81 -41.36 12.36
N PHE A 5 -6.25 -40.14 12.61
CA PHE A 5 -7.57 -39.63 12.27
C PHE A 5 -7.73 -39.50 10.75
N ILE A 6 -8.84 -40.00 10.25
CA ILE A 6 -9.33 -39.78 8.88
C ILE A 6 -9.79 -38.32 8.78
N GLN A 7 -9.21 -37.54 7.87
CA GLN A 7 -9.83 -36.30 7.41
C GLN A 7 -10.72 -36.61 6.21
N VAL A 8 -12.02 -36.66 6.48
CA VAL A 8 -13.07 -36.67 5.46
C VAL A 8 -13.27 -35.23 5.01
N LEU A 9 -12.81 -34.88 3.81
CA LEU A 9 -13.23 -33.67 3.12
C LEU A 9 -14.49 -34.00 2.32
N ALA A 10 -15.62 -33.51 2.81
CA ALA A 10 -16.88 -33.49 2.08
C ALA A 10 -17.01 -32.14 1.36
N LEU A 11 -17.10 -32.17 0.03
CA LEU A 11 -17.57 -31.09 -0.86
C LEU A 11 -18.09 -31.75 -2.17
N PRO A 12 -18.93 -31.06 -2.96
CA PRO A 12 -20.28 -31.51 -3.31
C PRO A 12 -20.37 -32.34 -4.59
N ALA A 13 -21.53 -33.01 -4.70
CA ALA A 13 -21.93 -33.86 -5.81
C ALA A 13 -22.10 -33.08 -7.12
N SER A 14 -21.25 -33.38 -8.10
CA SER A 14 -21.58 -33.39 -9.52
C SER A 14 -20.47 -34.18 -10.23
N GLY A 15 -20.85 -35.31 -10.83
CA GLY A 15 -19.93 -36.22 -11.50
C GLY A 15 -19.27 -35.59 -12.72
N ASP A 16 -17.98 -35.88 -12.90
CA ASP A 16 -17.42 -36.42 -14.13
C ASP A 16 -15.99 -36.89 -13.83
N VAL A 17 -15.72 -38.17 -14.11
CA VAL A 17 -14.42 -38.81 -13.94
C VAL A 17 -13.60 -38.54 -15.21
N PHE A 18 -12.54 -37.75 -15.09
CA PHE A 18 -11.53 -37.60 -16.15
C PHE A 18 -10.27 -38.36 -15.72
N THR A 19 -10.20 -39.64 -16.07
CA THR A 19 -9.00 -40.48 -15.96
C THR A 19 -8.04 -40.15 -17.10
N MET A 20 -6.83 -39.68 -16.77
CA MET A 20 -5.70 -39.59 -17.69
C MET A 20 -4.77 -40.81 -17.46
N PRO A 21 -4.31 -41.52 -18.50
CA PRO A 21 -3.34 -42.60 -18.35
C PRO A 21 -1.94 -42.05 -18.03
N ILE A 22 -1.27 -42.68 -17.08
CA ILE A 22 0.13 -42.42 -16.70
C ILE A 22 1.01 -43.30 -17.58
N ASP A 23 1.81 -42.68 -18.46
CA ASP A 23 2.85 -43.39 -19.20
C ASP A 23 4.01 -43.77 -18.28
N GLU A 24 4.46 -45.01 -18.46
CA GLU A 24 5.49 -45.74 -17.72
C GLU A 24 6.87 -45.04 -17.73
N ILE A 25 7.51 -44.99 -16.57
CA ILE A 25 8.93 -44.65 -16.39
C ILE A 25 9.70 -45.97 -16.20
N PRO A 26 10.74 -46.29 -17.00
CA PRO A 26 11.62 -47.41 -16.68
C PRO A 26 12.67 -46.99 -15.65
N GLU A 27 12.72 -47.70 -14.53
CA GLU A 27 13.82 -47.70 -13.57
C GLU A 27 14.91 -48.70 -14.00
N GLU A 28 16.15 -48.24 -14.15
CA GLU A 28 17.42 -48.96 -13.94
C GLU A 28 18.49 -47.87 -13.70
N GLN A 29 19.46 -47.91 -12.80
CA GLN A 29 19.97 -48.88 -11.81
C GLN A 29 20.87 -48.08 -10.85
N MET A 30 20.94 -48.50 -9.59
CA MET A 30 21.82 -47.93 -8.55
C MET A 30 23.31 -48.24 -8.79
N ASP A 31 24.20 -47.30 -8.45
CA ASP A 31 25.48 -47.66 -7.83
C ASP A 31 25.98 -46.58 -6.84
N ASN A 32 26.79 -47.04 -5.89
CA ASN A 32 27.04 -46.59 -4.51
C ASN A 32 28.01 -45.37 -4.36
N PRO A 33 28.37 -44.86 -3.16
CA PRO A 33 28.35 -43.44 -2.84
C PRO A 33 29.73 -42.96 -2.36
N ASN A 34 30.60 -42.46 -3.23
CA ASN A 34 31.79 -41.75 -2.80
C ASN A 34 32.32 -40.88 -3.93
N GLN A 35 32.69 -39.65 -3.57
CA GLN A 35 33.55 -38.71 -4.32
C GLN A 35 32.83 -37.63 -5.16
N PRO A 36 32.72 -36.38 -4.67
CA PRO A 36 32.61 -35.23 -5.56
C PRO A 36 33.99 -34.90 -6.14
N PRO A 37 34.13 -34.61 -7.45
CA PRO A 37 35.23 -33.78 -7.90
C PRO A 37 34.90 -32.34 -7.52
N GLU A 38 35.65 -31.79 -6.56
CA GLU A 38 35.69 -30.35 -6.33
C GLU A 38 36.07 -29.67 -7.64
N ALA A 39 35.07 -29.08 -8.31
CA ALA A 39 35.34 -28.00 -9.24
C ALA A 39 35.81 -26.80 -8.39
N ALA A 40 37.12 -26.73 -8.20
CA ALA A 40 37.81 -25.58 -7.65
C ALA A 40 37.59 -24.38 -8.57
N PHE A 41 36.47 -23.68 -8.37
CA PHE A 41 36.37 -22.28 -8.73
C PHE A 41 37.17 -21.52 -7.67
N GLN A 42 38.47 -21.38 -7.90
CA GLN A 42 39.22 -20.30 -7.26
C GLN A 42 38.62 -19.00 -7.78
N GLU A 43 37.69 -18.42 -7.02
CA GLU A 43 37.42 -16.99 -7.11
C GLU A 43 38.67 -16.30 -6.58
N GLU A 44 39.62 -16.05 -7.48
CA GLU A 44 40.73 -15.15 -7.22
C GLU A 44 40.11 -13.77 -7.02
N VAL A 45 39.76 -13.43 -5.79
CA VAL A 45 39.46 -12.06 -5.39
C VAL A 45 40.76 -11.31 -5.59
N MET A 46 40.97 -10.77 -6.80
CA MET A 46 41.93 -9.72 -7.01
C MET A 46 41.48 -8.58 -6.09
N GLU A 47 42.14 -8.47 -4.94
CA GLU A 47 42.20 -7.24 -4.15
C GLU A 47 42.79 -6.17 -5.07
N SER A 48 41.90 -5.56 -5.84
CA SER A 48 42.16 -4.33 -6.54
C SER A 48 42.38 -3.29 -5.44
N ASN A 49 43.64 -3.15 -5.05
CA ASN A 49 44.10 -2.07 -4.20
C ASN A 49 43.95 -0.78 -5.01
N ILE A 50 42.73 -0.23 -5.03
CA ILE A 50 42.42 1.03 -5.67
C ILE A 50 43.14 2.11 -4.88
N ARG A 51 44.33 2.48 -5.34
CA ARG A 51 45.09 3.59 -4.77
C ARG A 51 44.50 4.89 -5.32
N LEU A 52 43.57 5.47 -4.57
CA LEU A 52 43.00 6.77 -4.90
C LEU A 52 44.07 7.86 -4.82
N ASP A 53 44.06 8.79 -5.78
CA ASP A 53 44.91 9.98 -5.73
C ASP A 53 44.49 10.87 -4.54
N PRO A 54 45.43 11.54 -3.82
CA PRO A 54 45.07 12.41 -2.71
C PRO A 54 44.06 13.51 -3.06
N ARG A 55 44.00 13.93 -4.33
CA ARG A 55 42.99 14.90 -4.81
C ARG A 55 41.59 14.28 -4.82
N ASP A 56 41.46 13.07 -5.32
CA ASP A 56 40.17 12.35 -5.37
C ASP A 56 39.66 12.08 -3.95
N LEU A 57 40.56 11.71 -3.05
CA LEU A 57 40.23 11.53 -1.64
C LEU A 57 39.74 12.86 -1.02
N GLN A 58 40.37 13.98 -1.34
CA GLN A 58 39.90 15.30 -0.91
C GLN A 58 38.54 15.67 -1.51
N MET A 59 38.28 15.34 -2.78
CA MET A 59 36.98 15.58 -3.41
C MET A 59 35.87 14.75 -2.74
N ILE A 60 36.14 13.48 -2.43
CA ILE A 60 35.19 12.62 -1.71
C ILE A 60 34.94 13.16 -0.30
N ILE A 61 36.00 13.55 0.43
CA ILE A 61 35.89 14.15 1.75
C ILE A 61 35.10 15.47 1.69
N GLN A 62 35.34 16.30 0.68
CA GLN A 62 34.60 17.54 0.48
C GLN A 62 33.15 17.25 0.14
N ALA A 63 32.84 16.32 -0.75
CA ALA A 63 31.47 15.93 -1.12
C ALA A 63 30.67 15.38 0.07
N VAL A 64 31.33 14.63 0.97
CA VAL A 64 30.71 14.11 2.20
C VAL A 64 30.54 15.20 3.27
N LYS A 65 31.47 16.16 3.36
CA LYS A 65 31.40 17.29 4.30
C LYS A 65 30.48 18.40 3.81
N SER A 66 30.37 18.58 2.50
CA SER A 66 29.34 19.38 1.85
C SER A 66 28.09 18.50 1.76
N GLU A 67 27.51 18.22 2.92
CA GLU A 67 26.10 17.90 2.96
C GLU A 67 25.42 18.96 2.08
N PRO A 68 24.74 18.58 0.98
CA PRO A 68 23.88 19.56 0.34
C PRO A 68 22.97 20.00 1.47
N SER A 69 23.03 21.28 1.80
CA SER A 69 21.97 21.95 2.52
C SER A 69 20.75 21.76 1.64
N HIS A 70 20.13 20.57 1.74
CA HIS A 70 18.78 20.32 1.31
C HIS A 70 18.05 21.47 1.92
N ALA A 71 17.56 22.36 1.06
CA ALA A 71 16.73 23.47 1.44
C ALA A 71 15.78 22.90 2.48
N SER A 72 15.95 23.35 3.72
CA SER A 72 15.07 23.03 4.81
C SER A 72 13.76 23.67 4.41
N HIS A 73 12.97 22.97 3.60
CA HIS A 73 11.58 23.30 3.44
C HIS A 73 11.03 23.29 4.87
N PRO A 74 10.51 24.42 5.37
CA PRO A 74 9.80 24.40 6.62
C PRO A 74 8.49 23.68 6.32
N CYS A 75 8.50 22.34 6.35
CA CYS A 75 7.28 21.58 6.44
C CYS A 75 6.83 21.70 7.89
N SER A 76 6.30 22.88 8.25
CA SER A 76 5.49 23.07 9.44
C SER A 76 4.13 22.41 9.21
N SER A 77 4.12 21.11 8.95
CA SER A 77 2.99 20.25 9.23
C SER A 77 3.50 19.27 10.29
N LYS A 78 2.82 19.23 11.43
CA LYS A 78 3.09 18.17 12.40
C LYS A 78 2.86 16.85 11.66
N ALA A 79 3.89 16.00 11.59
CA ALA A 79 3.76 14.69 10.98
C ALA A 79 2.47 14.02 11.52
N PRO A 80 1.66 13.38 10.66
CA PRO A 80 0.43 12.76 11.09
C PRO A 80 0.70 11.81 12.25
N THR A 81 -0.01 12.00 13.36
CA THR A 81 0.12 11.13 14.53
C THR A 81 -0.85 9.97 14.37
N PHE A 82 -0.32 8.78 14.13
CA PHE A 82 -1.13 7.57 13.94
C PHE A 82 -1.40 6.86 15.27
N LYS A 83 -2.67 6.50 15.51
CA LYS A 83 -3.13 5.59 16.57
C LYS A 83 -2.66 4.16 16.31
N ARG A 84 -2.69 3.71 15.05
CA ARG A 84 -2.23 2.38 14.64
C ARG A 84 -0.77 2.40 14.17
N LYS A 85 0.09 1.67 14.87
CA LYS A 85 1.55 1.60 14.58
C LYS A 85 1.87 1.06 13.18
N CYS A 86 1.07 0.15 12.64
CA CYS A 86 1.30 -0.39 11.29
C CYS A 86 1.17 0.69 10.21
N PHE A 87 0.20 1.61 10.35
CA PHE A 87 0.03 2.73 9.42
C PHE A 87 1.16 3.75 9.53
N ALA A 88 1.64 4.03 10.75
CA ALA A 88 2.81 4.88 10.95
C ALA A 88 4.03 4.35 10.19
N ARG A 89 4.32 3.04 10.31
CA ARG A 89 5.45 2.40 9.62
C ARG A 89 5.30 2.44 8.10
N GLN A 90 4.09 2.23 7.59
CA GLN A 90 3.84 2.31 6.15
C GLN A 90 4.03 3.73 5.63
N HIS A 91 3.47 4.73 6.32
CA HIS A 91 3.64 6.14 5.96
C HIS A 91 5.11 6.57 5.98
N GLU A 92 5.88 6.10 6.97
CA GLU A 92 7.32 6.36 7.05
C GLU A 92 8.08 5.74 5.88
N PHE A 93 7.78 4.48 5.55
CA PHE A 93 8.36 3.79 4.39
C PHE A 93 8.04 4.55 3.08
N ASP A 94 6.78 4.89 2.86
CA ASP A 94 6.31 5.61 1.67
C ASP A 94 6.99 6.97 1.55
N SER A 95 7.06 7.72 2.65
CA SER A 95 7.77 9.00 2.72
C SER A 95 9.25 8.83 2.40
N SER A 96 9.88 7.73 2.84
CA SER A 96 11.27 7.45 2.51
C SER A 96 11.46 7.14 1.03
N VAL A 97 10.52 6.45 0.39
CA VAL A 97 10.57 6.18 -1.06
C VAL A 97 10.40 7.49 -1.83
N ILE A 98 9.40 8.32 -1.49
CA ILE A 98 9.18 9.64 -2.10
C ILE A 98 10.47 10.48 -2.04
N ARG A 99 11.12 10.57 -0.88
CA ARG A 99 12.39 11.33 -0.73
C ARG A 99 13.50 10.83 -1.66
N LYS A 100 13.58 9.53 -1.92
CA LYS A 100 14.57 8.94 -2.85
C LYS A 100 14.20 9.14 -4.31
N LEU A 101 12.90 9.25 -4.62
CA LEU A 101 12.40 9.45 -5.98
C LEU A 101 12.47 10.91 -6.43
N TYR A 102 12.30 11.87 -5.52
CA TYR A 102 12.31 13.31 -5.87
C TYR A 102 13.52 13.76 -6.72
N PRO A 103 14.78 13.38 -6.38
CA PRO A 103 15.95 13.75 -7.20
C PRO A 103 15.94 13.17 -8.62
N LEU A 104 15.12 12.14 -8.87
CA LEU A 104 15.02 11.50 -10.18
C LEU A 104 14.11 12.25 -11.15
N LEU A 105 13.37 13.26 -10.67
CA LEU A 105 12.49 14.10 -11.51
C LEU A 105 13.26 14.97 -12.51
N ASP A 106 14.55 15.19 -12.30
CA ASP A 106 15.40 15.99 -13.21
C ASP A 106 15.94 15.16 -14.39
N PHE A 107 15.70 13.84 -14.42
CA PHE A 107 16.20 12.95 -15.47
C PHE A 107 15.19 12.79 -16.60
N GLU A 108 15.62 13.11 -17.82
CA GLU A 108 14.80 12.99 -19.02
C GLU A 108 14.39 11.52 -19.28
N GLY A 109 13.16 11.33 -19.77
CA GLY A 109 12.60 10.01 -20.11
C GLY A 109 11.95 9.24 -18.95
N VAL A 110 12.15 9.64 -17.69
CA VAL A 110 11.57 8.95 -16.52
C VAL A 110 10.61 9.82 -15.68
N VAL A 111 10.59 11.13 -15.93
CA VAL A 111 9.86 12.13 -15.13
C VAL A 111 8.38 11.81 -14.95
N ILE A 112 7.68 11.39 -16.01
CA ILE A 112 6.23 11.12 -15.97
C ILE A 112 5.96 9.97 -15.00
N VAL A 113 6.66 8.85 -15.17
CA VAL A 113 6.48 7.64 -14.34
C VAL A 113 6.83 7.94 -12.88
N ILE A 114 7.94 8.64 -12.63
CA ILE A 114 8.34 8.99 -11.26
C ILE A 114 7.32 9.93 -10.62
N SER A 115 6.81 10.92 -11.37
CA SER A 115 5.78 11.83 -10.88
C SER A 115 4.48 11.12 -10.53
N GLU A 116 4.07 10.12 -11.33
CA GLU A 116 2.91 9.28 -11.05
C GLU A 116 3.12 8.45 -9.79
N VAL A 117 4.28 7.78 -9.64
CA VAL A 117 4.58 6.99 -8.45
C VAL A 117 4.62 7.88 -7.19
N ILE A 118 5.25 9.05 -7.25
CA ILE A 118 5.25 9.99 -6.10
C ILE A 118 3.81 10.37 -5.74
N ARG A 119 2.99 10.74 -6.73
CA ARG A 119 1.58 11.10 -6.51
C ARG A 119 0.80 9.96 -5.86
N ASP A 120 0.95 8.74 -6.35
CA ASP A 120 0.24 7.56 -5.81
C ASP A 120 0.66 7.28 -4.36
N LEU A 121 1.94 7.46 -4.03
CA LEU A 121 2.45 7.32 -2.66
C LEU A 121 1.91 8.42 -1.74
N GLU A 122 1.80 9.65 -2.21
CA GLU A 122 1.20 10.77 -1.47
C GLU A 122 -0.28 10.52 -1.19
N VAL A 123 -1.05 10.10 -2.20
CA VAL A 123 -2.46 9.71 -2.05
C VAL A 123 -2.60 8.55 -1.06
N ARG A 124 -1.69 7.57 -1.09
CA ARG A 124 -1.69 6.47 -0.13
C ARG A 124 -1.42 6.97 1.29
N ASN A 125 -0.47 7.88 1.49
CA ASN A 125 -0.20 8.48 2.79
C ASN A 125 -1.43 9.20 3.37
N GLU A 126 -2.14 9.97 2.56
CA GLU A 126 -3.39 10.62 2.96
C GLU A 126 -4.46 9.57 3.31
N THR A 127 -4.59 8.53 2.49
CA THR A 127 -5.54 7.43 2.72
C THR A 127 -5.25 6.70 4.03
N LEU A 128 -3.98 6.46 4.37
CA LEU A 128 -3.58 5.88 5.66
C LEU A 128 -4.00 6.78 6.83
N ALA A 129 -3.81 8.10 6.70
CA ALA A 129 -4.20 9.06 7.74
C ALA A 129 -5.73 9.09 7.93
N ILE A 130 -6.50 9.04 6.84
CA ILE A 130 -7.96 8.94 6.87
C ILE A 130 -8.40 7.62 7.50
N ALA A 131 -7.80 6.49 7.10
CA ALA A 131 -8.09 5.19 7.68
C ALA A 131 -7.87 5.17 9.19
N ASP A 132 -6.79 5.78 9.67
CA ASP A 132 -6.48 5.83 11.09
C ASP A 132 -7.45 6.71 11.90
N SER A 133 -7.84 7.86 11.33
CA SER A 133 -8.63 8.88 12.02
C SER A 133 -10.14 8.68 11.88
N HIS A 134 -10.60 8.25 10.70
CA HIS A 134 -12.00 8.16 10.29
C HIS A 134 -12.27 6.88 9.47
N PRO A 135 -12.11 5.67 10.04
CA PRO A 135 -12.31 4.42 9.32
C PRO A 135 -13.73 4.26 8.71
N GLN A 136 -14.74 4.92 9.28
CA GLN A 136 -16.12 4.92 8.77
C GLN A 136 -16.27 5.55 7.37
N VAL A 137 -15.28 6.33 6.91
CA VAL A 137 -15.30 6.90 5.55
C VAL A 137 -15.33 5.80 4.50
N PHE A 138 -14.65 4.69 4.72
CA PHE A 138 -14.60 3.58 3.75
C PHE A 138 -15.95 2.87 3.64
N GLU A 139 -16.63 2.61 4.76
CA GLU A 139 -17.98 2.07 4.75
C GLU A 139 -18.97 3.02 4.06
N PHE A 140 -18.85 4.33 4.32
CA PHE A 140 -19.66 5.34 3.63
C PHE A 140 -19.44 5.31 2.10
N LEU A 141 -18.19 5.13 1.66
CA LEU A 141 -17.86 5.02 0.23
C LEU A 141 -18.48 3.76 -0.39
N ASP A 142 -18.39 2.61 0.28
CA ASP A 142 -19.02 1.36 -0.18
C ASP A 142 -20.55 1.50 -0.32
N VAL A 143 -21.20 2.14 0.67
CA VAL A 143 -22.64 2.40 0.64
C VAL A 143 -22.99 3.37 -0.49
N LYS A 144 -22.17 4.41 -0.69
CA LYS A 144 -22.35 5.38 -1.76
C LYS A 144 -22.25 4.71 -3.14
N GLU A 145 -21.21 3.92 -3.37
CA GLU A 145 -21.01 3.18 -4.62
C GLU A 145 -22.20 2.26 -4.93
N LYS A 146 -22.64 1.46 -3.94
CA LYS A 146 -23.84 0.62 -4.08
C LYS A 146 -25.08 1.44 -4.43
N SER A 147 -25.25 2.62 -3.83
CA SER A 147 -26.37 3.51 -4.13
C SER A 147 -26.30 4.09 -5.55
N GLU A 148 -25.11 4.41 -6.05
CA GLU A 148 -24.89 4.92 -7.41
C GLU A 148 -25.10 3.82 -8.45
N SER A 149 -24.64 2.60 -8.18
CA SER A 149 -24.91 1.42 -9.01
C SER A 149 -26.42 1.12 -9.08
N LEU A 150 -27.13 1.22 -7.96
CA LEU A 150 -28.58 1.02 -7.92
C LEU A 150 -29.34 2.07 -8.75
N LYS A 151 -28.94 3.34 -8.64
CA LYS A 151 -29.47 4.45 -9.45
C LYS A 151 -29.24 4.25 -10.95
N ALA A 152 -28.07 3.73 -11.31
CA ALA A 152 -27.71 3.48 -12.71
C ALA A 152 -28.50 2.30 -13.31
N THR A 153 -28.82 1.30 -12.49
CA THR A 153 -29.51 0.08 -12.94
C THR A 153 -31.03 0.25 -13.03
N ASP A 154 -31.64 1.01 -12.10
CA ASP A 154 -33.08 1.27 -12.09
C ASP A 154 -33.37 2.76 -11.81
N LEU A 155 -33.90 3.43 -12.84
CA LEU A 155 -34.24 4.86 -12.79
C LEU A 155 -35.27 5.21 -11.71
N ARG A 156 -36.28 4.35 -11.47
CA ARG A 156 -37.31 4.60 -10.45
C ARG A 156 -36.73 4.48 -9.04
N LEU A 157 -35.86 3.50 -8.85
CA LEU A 157 -35.14 3.32 -7.60
C LEU A 157 -34.19 4.50 -7.36
N GLY A 158 -33.61 5.06 -8.42
CA GLY A 158 -32.80 6.27 -8.33
C GLY A 158 -33.57 7.50 -7.87
N GLU A 159 -34.76 7.76 -8.44
CA GLU A 159 -35.67 8.83 -7.99
C GLU A 159 -36.07 8.65 -6.52
N PHE A 160 -36.30 7.41 -6.09
CA PHE A 160 -36.62 7.10 -4.70
C PHE A 160 -35.45 7.42 -3.75
N VAL A 161 -34.22 6.99 -4.07
CA VAL A 161 -33.03 7.25 -3.24
C VAL A 161 -32.77 8.75 -3.11
N GLU A 162 -32.92 9.52 -4.19
CA GLU A 162 -32.86 10.99 -4.17
C GLU A 162 -33.92 11.60 -3.24
N SER A 163 -35.15 11.09 -3.31
CA SER A 163 -36.27 11.55 -2.48
C SER A 163 -36.07 11.28 -0.98
N VAL A 164 -35.53 10.11 -0.63
CA VAL A 164 -35.18 9.77 0.76
C VAL A 164 -34.10 10.72 1.29
N LYS A 165 -33.02 10.94 0.52
CA LYS A 165 -31.95 11.89 0.87
C LYS A 165 -32.48 13.31 1.09
N LYS A 166 -33.38 13.79 0.22
CA LYS A 166 -34.00 15.11 0.34
C LYS A 166 -34.79 15.27 1.64
N LYS A 167 -35.57 14.24 2.01
CA LYS A 167 -36.37 14.24 3.24
C LYS A 167 -35.50 14.25 4.50
N GLU A 168 -34.39 13.49 4.50
CA GLU A 168 -33.44 13.45 5.62
C GLU A 168 -32.70 14.80 5.81
N GLN A 169 -32.32 15.46 4.72
CA GLN A 169 -31.72 16.79 4.76
C GLN A 169 -32.69 17.86 5.30
N GLU A 170 -33.97 17.77 4.94
CA GLU A 170 -34.99 18.68 5.47
C GLU A 170 -35.25 18.44 6.97
N ALA A 171 -35.30 17.18 7.40
CA ALA A 171 -35.48 16.81 8.81
C ALA A 171 -34.32 17.29 9.70
N SER A 172 -33.08 17.21 9.21
CA SER A 172 -31.89 17.69 9.93
C SER A 172 -31.81 19.22 10.01
N ARG A 173 -32.32 19.95 9.00
CA ARG A 173 -32.45 21.42 9.06
C ARG A 173 -33.49 21.89 10.08
N LYS A 174 -34.65 21.22 10.15
CA LYS A 174 -35.72 21.57 11.10
C LYS A 174 -35.32 21.34 12.57
N ARG A 175 -34.41 20.40 12.85
CA ARG A 175 -33.91 20.10 14.20
C ARG A 175 -32.85 21.09 14.72
N LYS A 176 -32.30 21.98 13.87
CA LYS A 176 -31.19 22.89 14.21
C LYS A 176 -31.61 24.33 14.53
N ALA A 177 -32.90 24.65 14.51
CA ALA A 177 -33.37 25.98 14.89
C ALA A 177 -33.27 26.17 16.42
N PRO A 178 -32.52 27.18 16.93
CA PRO A 178 -32.56 27.50 18.35
C PRO A 178 -33.94 28.06 18.69
N PRO A 179 -34.46 27.82 19.91
CA PRO A 179 -35.71 28.42 20.33
C PRO A 179 -35.58 29.95 20.30
N PRO A 180 -36.66 30.69 19.92
CA PRO A 180 -36.62 32.14 19.91
C PRO A 180 -36.30 32.64 21.32
N GLN A 181 -35.15 33.30 21.49
CA GLN A 181 -34.79 33.96 22.74
C GLN A 181 -35.81 35.06 23.00
N GLN A 182 -36.61 34.91 24.06
CA GLN A 182 -37.50 35.98 24.49
C GLN A 182 -36.65 37.15 25.01
N PRO A 183 -37.00 38.41 24.67
CA PRO A 183 -36.26 39.56 25.15
C PRO A 183 -36.50 39.72 26.65
N PHE A 184 -35.44 39.57 27.45
CA PHE A 184 -35.47 39.92 28.86
C PHE A 184 -35.95 41.36 29.03
N ARG A 185 -37.03 41.55 29.80
CA ARG A 185 -37.44 42.88 30.25
C ARG A 185 -36.36 43.43 31.19
N ARG A 186 -35.66 44.48 30.74
CA ARG A 186 -34.80 45.27 31.62
C ARG A 186 -35.67 45.94 32.69
N ARG A 187 -35.30 45.74 33.96
CA ARG A 187 -35.75 46.54 35.09
C ARG A 187 -34.81 47.72 35.28
#